data_AF-A0A8T4WY25-F1
#
_entry.id   AF-A0A8T4WY25-F1
#
_cell.length_a   1.000
_cell.length_b   1.000
_cell.length_c   1.000
_cell.angle_alpha   90.00
_cell.angle_beta   90.00
_cell.angle_gamma   90.00
#
_symmetry.space_group_name_H-M   'P 1'
#
loop_
_entity.id
_entity.type
_entity.pdbx_description
1 polymer ?
#
loop_
_entity_poly.entity_id
_entity_poly.type
_entity_poly.pdbx_seq_one_letter_code
_entity_poly.pdbx_strand_id
1 'polypeptide(L)'
;MKEDVRLFEDTDTLKVGLEQSRKKILELLKVKDMTISQIAEALERDQSTVYRHIKKLEEAGFVEVKGEKKEHHIPERIYGRTAEIFLLTPEPMDEDKPGGLKVEWKEKRVDRCLNILEEAGFECTGDEEIANELAHFLASVDEEITDNIANSISNPEEIDFFSLMQSKFLAELIKIENEESFKEELERIANKFEV
;
A
#
# COMPACT_ATOMS: atom_id res chain seq x y z
N MET A 1 -13.61 -17.87 7.64
CA MET A 1 -13.05 -18.34 6.35
C MET A 1 -12.01 -17.30 5.98
N LYS A 2 -10.77 -17.67 5.64
CA LYS A 2 -9.71 -16.71 5.32
C LYS A 2 -10.05 -16.06 3.97
N GLU A 3 -10.00 -14.73 3.89
CA GLU A 3 -10.18 -14.01 2.62
C GLU A 3 -8.87 -14.09 1.79
N ASP A 4 -8.97 -14.16 0.46
CA ASP A 4 -7.77 -14.22 -0.39
C ASP A 4 -7.03 -12.86 -0.39
N VAL A 5 -7.78 -11.75 -0.48
CA VAL A 5 -7.26 -10.39 -0.49
C VAL A 5 -8.14 -9.51 0.40
N ARG A 6 -7.52 -8.63 1.21
CA ARG A 6 -8.23 -7.61 1.99
C ARG A 6 -7.61 -6.24 1.81
N LEU A 7 -8.46 -5.26 1.54
CA LEU A 7 -8.11 -3.86 1.32
C LEU A 7 -8.31 -3.05 2.61
N PHE A 8 -7.32 -2.21 2.94
CA PHE A 8 -7.43 -1.22 4.00
C PHE A 8 -7.11 0.16 3.43
N GLU A 9 -8.04 1.09 3.61
CA GLU A 9 -7.97 2.45 3.03
C GLU A 9 -7.83 3.53 4.11
N ASP A 10 -8.25 3.26 5.35
CA ASP A 10 -8.23 4.26 6.42
C ASP A 10 -6.82 4.44 7.01
N THR A 11 -6.46 5.71 7.21
CA THR A 11 -5.11 6.10 7.64
C THR A 11 -4.68 5.47 8.96
N ASP A 12 -5.61 5.21 9.89
CA ASP A 12 -5.28 4.66 11.20
C ASP A 12 -4.96 3.17 11.12
N THR A 13 -5.74 2.40 10.35
CA THR A 13 -5.46 0.99 10.06
C THR A 13 -4.19 0.81 9.24
N LEU A 14 -3.91 1.70 8.28
CA LEU A 14 -2.65 1.70 7.53
C LEU A 14 -1.45 1.87 8.46
N LYS A 15 -1.50 2.84 9.38
CA LYS A 15 -0.44 3.03 10.40
C LYS A 15 -0.30 1.80 11.31
N VAL A 16 -1.39 1.08 11.57
CA VAL A 16 -1.33 -0.20 12.28
C VAL A 16 -0.55 -1.21 11.43
N GLY A 17 -0.95 -1.49 10.19
CA GLY A 17 -0.28 -2.47 9.34
C GLY A 17 1.18 -2.15 8.99
N LEU A 18 1.54 -0.87 8.89
CA LEU A 18 2.86 -0.44 8.43
C LEU A 18 3.96 -0.39 9.50
N GLU A 19 3.62 -0.55 10.78
CA GLU A 19 4.63 -0.52 11.84
C GLU A 19 5.46 -1.81 11.88
N GLN A 20 6.78 -1.65 12.01
CA GLN A 20 7.75 -2.72 11.78
C GLN A 20 7.55 -3.95 12.67
N SER A 21 7.24 -3.78 13.94
CA SER A 21 7.02 -4.90 14.86
C SER A 21 5.78 -5.70 14.48
N ARG A 22 4.73 -5.01 14.02
CA ARG A 22 3.48 -5.61 13.56
C ARG A 22 3.63 -6.31 12.21
N LYS A 23 4.42 -5.76 11.27
CA LYS A 23 4.78 -6.44 10.01
C LYS A 23 5.42 -7.80 10.27
N LYS A 24 6.43 -7.85 11.14
CA LYS A 24 7.10 -9.11 11.51
C LYS A 24 6.14 -10.14 12.10
N ILE A 25 5.18 -9.71 12.91
CA ILE A 25 4.12 -10.59 13.42
C ILE A 25 3.27 -11.13 12.26
N LEU A 26 2.84 -10.29 11.34
CA LEU A 26 2.04 -10.71 10.18
C LEU A 26 2.83 -11.64 9.23
N GLU A 27 4.14 -11.45 9.09
CA GLU A 27 5.04 -12.35 8.34
C GLU A 27 5.10 -13.73 9.00
N LEU A 28 5.28 -13.81 10.32
CA LEU A 28 5.24 -15.09 11.05
C LEU A 28 3.88 -15.80 10.87
N LEU A 29 2.80 -15.03 10.98
CA LEU A 29 1.43 -15.53 10.82
C LEU A 29 1.06 -15.83 9.36
N LYS A 30 1.89 -15.47 8.38
CA LYS A 30 1.76 -15.93 6.99
C LYS A 30 2.11 -17.42 6.89
N VAL A 31 3.10 -17.87 7.68
CA VAL A 31 3.60 -19.25 7.64
C VAL A 31 2.68 -20.18 8.43
N LYS A 32 2.25 -19.77 9.62
CA LYS A 32 1.35 -20.57 10.48
C LYS A 32 0.66 -19.71 11.54
N ASP A 33 -0.51 -20.16 11.98
CA ASP A 33 -1.19 -19.57 13.13
C ASP A 33 -0.41 -19.86 14.43
N MET A 34 -0.28 -18.87 15.31
CA MET A 34 0.59 -18.95 16.50
C MET A 34 -0.06 -18.31 17.73
N THR A 35 0.32 -18.78 18.92
CA THR A 35 -0.01 -18.10 20.19
C THR A 35 0.92 -16.92 20.45
N ILE A 36 0.54 -16.04 21.38
CA ILE A 36 1.38 -14.91 21.79
C ILE A 36 2.74 -15.39 22.32
N SER A 37 2.77 -16.49 23.08
CA SER A 37 4.02 -17.06 23.60
C SER A 37 4.95 -17.51 22.47
N GLN A 38 4.42 -18.19 21.46
CA GLN A 38 5.19 -18.64 20.29
C GLN A 38 5.70 -17.48 19.44
N ILE A 39 4.90 -16.42 19.27
CA ILE A 39 5.31 -15.21 18.54
C ILE A 39 6.40 -14.46 19.31
N ALA A 40 6.26 -14.36 20.63
CA ALA A 40 7.24 -13.73 21.51
C ALA A 40 8.59 -14.46 21.48
N GLU A 41 8.56 -15.79 21.51
CA GLU A 41 9.75 -16.62 21.35
C GLU A 41 10.41 -16.41 19.98
N ALA A 42 9.63 -16.47 18.90
CA ALA A 42 10.14 -16.32 17.53
C ALA A 42 10.74 -14.93 17.24
N LEU A 43 10.25 -13.88 17.90
CA LEU A 43 10.73 -12.50 17.73
C LEU A 43 11.75 -12.06 18.78
N GLU A 44 12.07 -12.93 19.75
CA GLU A 44 12.91 -12.62 20.91
C GLU A 44 12.40 -11.36 21.68
N ARG A 45 11.08 -11.31 21.93
CA ARG A 45 10.40 -10.20 22.62
C ARG A 45 9.64 -10.68 23.85
N ASP A 46 9.31 -9.74 24.74
CA ASP A 46 8.45 -10.04 25.89
C ASP A 46 6.99 -10.25 25.45
N GLN A 47 6.29 -11.17 26.13
CA GLN A 47 4.91 -11.52 25.80
C GLN A 47 3.95 -10.33 25.96
N SER A 48 4.19 -9.39 26.88
CA SER A 48 3.34 -8.21 27.08
C SER A 48 3.42 -7.24 25.90
N THR A 49 4.61 -7.05 25.32
CA THR A 49 4.83 -6.28 24.09
C THR A 49 4.10 -6.94 22.92
N VAL A 50 4.26 -8.25 22.72
CA VAL A 50 3.58 -8.97 21.64
C VAL A 50 2.06 -8.91 21.82
N TYR A 51 1.55 -9.09 23.04
CA TYR A 51 0.12 -8.96 23.34
C TYR A 51 -0.42 -7.60 22.89
N ARG A 52 0.28 -6.51 23.20
CA ARG A 52 -0.12 -5.15 22.78
C ARG A 52 -0.17 -5.01 21.26
N HIS A 53 0.79 -5.59 20.54
CA HIS A 53 0.81 -5.54 19.08
C HIS A 53 -0.31 -6.38 18.45
N ILE A 54 -0.54 -7.59 18.96
CA ILE A 54 -1.63 -8.46 18.54
C ILE A 54 -2.99 -7.79 18.77
N LYS A 55 -3.19 -7.12 19.92
CA LYS A 55 -4.44 -6.40 20.19
C LYS A 55 -4.73 -5.31 19.17
N LYS A 56 -3.74 -4.48 18.84
CA LYS A 56 -3.89 -3.46 17.79
C LYS A 56 -4.17 -4.07 16.42
N LEU A 57 -3.51 -5.17 16.08
CA LEU A 57 -3.75 -5.88 14.82
C LEU A 57 -5.15 -6.52 14.77
N GLU A 58 -5.64 -7.04 15.89
CA GLU A 58 -6.96 -7.64 16.02
C GLU A 58 -8.05 -6.57 15.89
N GLU A 59 -7.90 -5.45 16.61
CA GLU A 59 -8.80 -4.28 16.54
C GLU A 59 -8.86 -3.69 15.11
N ALA A 60 -7.72 -3.65 14.42
CA ALA A 60 -7.61 -3.18 13.05
C ALA A 60 -7.99 -4.25 11.99
N GLY A 61 -8.36 -5.47 12.41
CA GLY A 61 -8.86 -6.51 11.51
C GLY A 61 -7.80 -7.24 10.68
N PHE A 62 -6.51 -7.16 11.04
CA PHE A 62 -5.43 -7.91 10.39
C PHE A 62 -5.31 -9.35 10.88
N VAL A 63 -5.67 -9.60 12.14
CA VAL A 63 -5.60 -10.92 12.75
C VAL A 63 -6.89 -11.26 13.47
N GLU A 64 -7.17 -12.55 13.60
CA GLU A 64 -8.31 -13.07 14.36
C GLU A 64 -7.90 -14.30 15.16
N VAL A 65 -8.71 -14.64 16.16
CA VAL A 65 -8.54 -15.86 16.94
C VAL A 65 -9.02 -17.05 16.11
N LYS A 66 -8.13 -17.97 15.80
CA LYS A 66 -8.41 -19.19 15.03
C LYS A 66 -8.70 -20.40 15.93
N GLY A 67 -8.38 -20.30 17.21
CA GLY A 67 -8.66 -21.35 18.19
C GLY A 67 -8.01 -21.08 19.54
N GLU A 68 -7.99 -22.11 20.38
CA GLU A 68 -7.37 -22.08 21.70
C GLU A 68 -6.48 -23.31 21.90
N LYS A 69 -5.29 -23.10 22.45
CA LYS A 69 -4.37 -24.15 22.88
C LYS A 69 -4.41 -24.26 24.40
N LYS A 70 -4.56 -25.48 24.92
CA LYS A 70 -4.51 -25.78 26.36
C LYS A 70 -3.20 -26.49 26.69
N GLU A 71 -2.12 -25.73 26.82
CA GLU A 71 -0.89 -26.21 27.45
C GLU A 71 -0.65 -25.40 28.74
N HIS A 72 -0.34 -26.08 29.83
CA HIS A 72 0.00 -25.48 31.14
C HIS A 72 -1.11 -24.69 31.88
N HIS A 73 -2.25 -25.33 32.16
CA HIS A 73 -3.36 -24.83 33.01
C HIS A 73 -4.02 -23.49 32.59
N ILE A 74 -3.46 -22.76 31.63
CA ILE A 74 -3.96 -21.50 31.11
C ILE A 74 -4.28 -21.68 29.62
N PRO A 75 -5.53 -21.48 29.17
CA PRO A 75 -5.84 -21.51 27.76
C PRO A 75 -5.21 -20.30 27.04
N GLU A 76 -4.42 -20.56 26.00
CA GLU A 76 -3.85 -19.54 25.13
C GLU A 76 -4.60 -19.47 23.80
N ARG A 77 -4.87 -18.25 23.32
CA ARG A 77 -5.49 -18.03 22.01
C ARG A 77 -4.47 -18.20 20.90
N ILE A 78 -4.87 -18.89 19.84
CA ILE A 78 -4.11 -19.04 18.60
C ILE A 78 -4.59 -17.94 17.64
N TYR A 79 -3.68 -17.10 17.17
CA TYR A 79 -3.96 -16.01 16.25
C TYR A 79 -3.52 -16.38 14.83
N GLY A 80 -4.28 -15.93 13.84
CA GLY A 80 -3.98 -16.09 12.43
C GLY A 80 -4.39 -14.87 11.63
N ARG A 81 -3.87 -14.73 10.41
CA ARG A 81 -4.25 -13.63 9.52
C ARG A 81 -5.71 -13.75 9.08
N THR A 82 -6.37 -12.60 8.92
CA THR A 82 -7.73 -12.51 8.36
C THR A 82 -7.75 -12.73 6.85
N ALA A 83 -6.69 -12.28 6.15
CA ALA A 83 -6.51 -12.48 4.73
C ALA A 83 -5.08 -12.94 4.36
N GLU A 84 -4.94 -13.51 3.16
CA GLU A 84 -3.65 -13.93 2.63
C GLU A 84 -2.80 -12.76 2.13
N ILE A 85 -3.43 -11.80 1.47
CA ILE A 85 -2.81 -10.57 0.99
C ILE A 85 -3.50 -9.36 1.63
N PHE A 86 -2.72 -8.40 2.13
CA PHE A 86 -3.22 -7.11 2.60
C PHE A 86 -2.79 -6.02 1.62
N LEU A 87 -3.76 -5.35 1.02
CA LEU A 87 -3.52 -4.15 0.22
C LEU A 87 -3.70 -2.94 1.12
N LEU A 88 -2.60 -2.20 1.32
CA LEU A 88 -2.55 -1.01 2.16
C LEU A 88 -2.37 0.21 1.27
N THR A 89 -3.42 1.00 1.13
CA THR A 89 -3.41 2.20 0.29
C THR A 89 -4.08 3.34 1.05
N PRO A 90 -3.49 4.55 1.11
CA PRO A 90 -4.18 5.73 1.65
C PRO A 90 -5.30 6.23 0.73
N GLU A 91 -5.47 5.61 -0.44
CA GLU A 91 -6.33 6.06 -1.51
C GLU A 91 -7.39 5.00 -1.82
N PRO A 92 -8.65 5.41 -2.05
CA PRO A 92 -9.70 4.46 -2.34
C PRO A 92 -9.50 3.80 -3.69
N MET A 93 -9.58 2.47 -3.70
CA MET A 93 -9.37 1.66 -4.89
C MET A 93 -10.65 1.51 -5.68
N ASP A 94 -10.50 1.35 -6.99
CA ASP A 94 -11.55 0.86 -7.86
C ASP A 94 -11.82 -0.61 -7.51
N GLU A 95 -13.04 -0.89 -7.06
CA GLU A 95 -13.45 -2.23 -6.64
C GLU A 95 -13.39 -3.23 -7.80
N ASP A 96 -13.52 -2.74 -9.05
CA ASP A 96 -13.46 -3.56 -10.27
C ASP A 96 -12.03 -3.75 -10.78
N LYS A 97 -11.04 -3.00 -10.25
CA LYS A 97 -9.62 -3.07 -10.65
C LYS A 97 -8.72 -3.12 -9.42
N PRO A 98 -8.40 -4.32 -8.90
CA PRO A 98 -7.47 -4.46 -7.80
C PRO A 98 -6.08 -3.89 -8.19
N GLY A 99 -5.77 -2.69 -7.69
CA GLY A 99 -4.54 -1.96 -8.07
C GLY A 99 -4.80 -0.57 -8.66
N GLY A 100 -6.01 -0.27 -9.13
CA GLY A 100 -6.37 1.06 -9.64
C GLY A 100 -6.97 1.97 -8.56
N LEU A 101 -6.49 3.22 -8.45
CA LEU A 101 -7.24 4.26 -7.72
C LEU A 101 -8.49 4.68 -8.50
N LYS A 102 -9.55 5.07 -7.78
CA LYS A 102 -10.70 5.77 -8.39
C LYS A 102 -10.25 7.05 -9.10
N VAL A 103 -10.75 7.27 -10.32
CA VAL A 103 -10.39 8.42 -11.19
C VAL A 103 -10.55 9.77 -10.48
N GLU A 104 -11.65 10.00 -9.77
CA GLU A 104 -11.93 11.22 -9.00
C GLU A 104 -10.85 11.53 -7.94
N TRP A 105 -10.19 10.49 -7.40
CA TRP A 105 -9.11 10.66 -6.43
C TRP A 105 -7.76 10.90 -7.09
N LYS A 106 -7.56 10.45 -8.33
CA LYS A 106 -6.35 10.77 -9.12
C LYS A 106 -6.33 12.26 -9.44
N GLU A 107 -7.45 12.81 -9.89
CA GLU A 107 -7.63 14.25 -10.22
C GLU A 107 -7.33 15.13 -9.00
N LYS A 108 -8.03 14.90 -7.87
CA LYS A 108 -7.82 15.63 -6.61
C LYS A 108 -6.40 15.54 -6.05
N ARG A 109 -5.66 14.47 -6.39
CA ARG A 109 -4.28 14.28 -5.94
C ARG A 109 -3.31 15.13 -6.75
N VAL A 110 -3.51 15.23 -8.06
CA VAL A 110 -2.72 16.12 -8.91
C VAL A 110 -2.91 17.57 -8.48
N ASP A 111 -4.15 18.01 -8.25
CA ASP A 111 -4.44 19.35 -7.71
C ASP A 111 -3.66 19.62 -6.43
N ARG A 112 -3.66 18.67 -5.50
CA ARG A 112 -2.92 18.80 -4.24
C ARG A 112 -1.40 18.90 -4.49
N CYS A 113 -0.85 18.11 -5.41
CA CYS A 113 0.57 18.15 -5.72
C CYS A 113 0.96 19.49 -6.34
N LEU A 114 0.16 20.02 -7.27
CA LEU A 114 0.39 21.33 -7.87
C LEU A 114 0.38 22.44 -6.81
N ASN A 115 -0.61 22.45 -5.92
CA ASN A 115 -0.66 23.40 -4.79
C ASN A 115 0.59 23.32 -3.89
N ILE A 116 1.05 22.11 -3.55
CA ILE A 116 2.27 21.92 -2.74
C ILE A 116 3.51 22.45 -3.48
N LEU A 117 3.59 22.24 -4.80
CA LEU A 117 4.69 22.73 -5.61
C LEU A 117 4.67 24.26 -5.69
N GLU A 118 3.51 24.88 -5.87
CA GLU A 118 3.35 26.34 -5.79
C GLU A 118 3.79 26.89 -4.42
N GLU A 119 3.34 26.28 -3.32
CA GLU A 119 3.77 26.64 -1.96
C GLU A 119 5.29 26.48 -1.77
N ALA A 120 5.90 25.51 -2.46
CA ALA A 120 7.34 25.28 -2.46
C ALA A 120 8.12 26.21 -3.39
N GLY A 121 7.44 27.10 -4.12
CA GLY A 121 8.05 28.10 -5.00
C GLY A 121 8.34 27.63 -6.42
N PHE A 122 7.71 26.53 -6.85
CA PHE A 122 7.69 26.14 -8.27
C PHE A 122 6.57 26.87 -9.00
N GLU A 123 6.87 27.34 -10.22
CA GLU A 123 5.87 27.92 -11.09
C GLU A 123 5.07 26.79 -11.74
N CYS A 124 3.89 26.55 -11.17
CA CYS A 124 2.99 25.47 -11.57
C CYS A 124 1.57 26.05 -11.77
N THR A 125 1.39 27.01 -12.67
CA THR A 125 0.06 27.54 -13.01
C THR A 125 -0.70 26.51 -13.87
N GLY A 126 -1.33 25.54 -13.21
CA GLY A 126 -2.26 24.60 -13.83
C GLY A 126 -3.69 24.97 -13.47
N ASP A 127 -4.55 25.18 -14.47
CA ASP A 127 -5.99 25.18 -14.21
C ASP A 127 -6.50 23.74 -13.99
N GLU A 128 -7.77 23.61 -13.58
CA GLU A 128 -8.43 22.31 -13.35
C GLU A 128 -8.38 21.40 -14.59
N GLU A 129 -8.30 21.97 -15.80
CA GLU A 129 -8.17 21.22 -17.06
C GLU A 129 -6.78 20.57 -17.19
N ILE A 130 -5.71 21.31 -16.91
CA ILE A 130 -4.33 20.78 -16.92
C ILE A 130 -4.16 19.71 -15.84
N ALA A 131 -4.69 19.93 -14.64
CA ALA A 131 -4.63 18.95 -13.56
C ALA A 131 -5.35 17.64 -13.92
N ASN A 132 -6.52 17.74 -14.55
CA ASN A 132 -7.27 16.57 -15.02
C ASN A 132 -6.54 15.83 -16.15
N GLU A 133 -5.97 16.55 -17.14
CA GLU A 133 -5.17 15.92 -18.19
C GLU A 133 -3.95 15.19 -17.63
N LEU A 134 -3.23 15.82 -16.69
CA LEU A 134 -2.09 15.19 -16.03
C LEU A 134 -2.51 13.99 -15.18
N ALA A 135 -3.65 14.06 -14.49
CA ALA A 135 -4.19 12.95 -13.71
C ALA A 135 -4.55 11.75 -14.60
N HIS A 136 -5.20 11.97 -15.74
CA HIS A 136 -5.50 10.92 -16.71
C HIS A 136 -4.24 10.33 -17.34
N PHE A 137 -3.27 11.17 -17.67
CA PHE A 137 -1.99 10.73 -18.20
C PHE A 137 -1.27 9.80 -17.20
N LEU A 138 -1.07 10.25 -15.97
CA LEU A 138 -0.46 9.44 -14.89
C LEU A 138 -1.28 8.17 -14.62
N ALA A 139 -2.61 8.23 -14.74
CA ALA A 139 -3.48 7.07 -14.56
C ALA A 139 -3.22 5.96 -15.58
N SER A 140 -3.03 6.32 -16.85
CA SER A 140 -2.81 5.36 -17.94
C SER A 140 -1.53 4.55 -17.75
N VAL A 141 -0.51 5.17 -17.14
CA VAL A 141 0.79 4.56 -16.88
C VAL A 141 0.77 3.69 -15.65
N ASP A 142 0.16 4.19 -14.57
CA ASP A 142 0.12 3.51 -13.29
C ASP A 142 -0.58 2.15 -13.40
N GLU A 143 -1.64 2.03 -14.22
CA GLU A 143 -2.33 0.77 -14.45
C GLU A 143 -1.41 -0.29 -15.08
N GLU A 144 -0.74 0.07 -16.18
CA GLU A 144 0.16 -0.85 -16.89
C GLU A 144 1.40 -1.23 -16.07
N ILE A 145 2.01 -0.27 -15.38
CA ILE A 145 3.17 -0.52 -14.53
C ILE A 145 2.78 -1.37 -13.32
N THR A 146 1.63 -1.10 -12.71
CA THR A 146 1.15 -1.88 -11.55
C THR A 146 0.95 -3.34 -11.94
N ASP A 147 0.31 -3.60 -13.09
CA ASP A 147 0.10 -4.95 -13.59
C ASP A 147 1.44 -5.65 -13.90
N ASN A 148 2.37 -4.95 -14.55
CA ASN A 148 3.68 -5.51 -14.88
C ASN A 148 4.49 -5.84 -13.62
N ILE A 149 4.48 -4.95 -12.63
CA ILE A 149 5.15 -5.15 -11.34
C ILE A 149 4.49 -6.31 -10.59
N ALA A 150 3.18 -6.31 -10.43
CA ALA A 150 2.44 -7.35 -9.71
C ALA A 150 2.67 -8.75 -10.31
N ASN A 151 2.75 -8.86 -11.63
CA ASN A 151 2.95 -10.13 -12.34
C ASN A 151 4.43 -10.59 -12.38
N SER A 152 5.39 -9.69 -12.16
CA SER A 152 6.82 -9.98 -12.33
C SER A 152 7.58 -10.12 -11.01
N ILE A 153 7.03 -9.64 -9.89
CA ILE A 153 7.68 -9.77 -8.58
C ILE A 153 7.58 -11.21 -8.08
N SER A 154 8.74 -11.83 -7.84
CA SER A 154 8.80 -13.17 -7.24
C SER A 154 8.46 -13.21 -5.74
N ASN A 155 8.79 -12.13 -5.01
CA ASN A 155 8.58 -12.02 -3.55
C ASN A 155 7.91 -10.68 -3.17
N PRO A 156 6.58 -10.53 -3.35
CA PRO A 156 5.88 -9.27 -3.09
C PRO A 156 5.93 -8.82 -1.62
N GLU A 157 6.09 -9.75 -0.68
CA GLU A 157 6.31 -9.42 0.74
C GLU A 157 7.61 -8.68 1.06
N GLU A 158 8.63 -8.77 0.22
CA GLU A 158 9.94 -8.15 0.48
C GLU A 158 9.98 -6.69 0.00
N ILE A 159 8.98 -6.25 -0.76
CA ILE A 159 8.92 -4.90 -1.30
C ILE A 159 8.19 -4.00 -0.31
N ASP A 160 8.95 -3.11 0.33
CA ASP A 160 8.34 -2.06 1.13
C ASP A 160 7.64 -1.00 0.25
N PHE A 161 6.71 -0.27 0.85
CA PHE A 161 5.90 0.73 0.14
C PHE A 161 6.75 1.80 -0.57
N PHE A 162 7.84 2.28 0.04
CA PHE A 162 8.69 3.29 -0.60
C PHE A 162 9.44 2.71 -1.79
N SER A 163 9.94 1.48 -1.67
CA SER A 163 10.58 0.76 -2.76
C SER A 163 9.59 0.53 -3.92
N LEU A 164 8.33 0.20 -3.63
CA LEU A 164 7.28 0.09 -4.66
C LEU A 164 7.01 1.43 -5.35
N MET A 165 6.83 2.51 -4.57
CA MET A 165 6.60 3.86 -5.10
C MET A 165 7.77 4.35 -5.97
N GLN A 166 9.01 4.13 -5.52
CA GLN A 166 10.22 4.44 -6.29
C GLN A 166 10.31 3.62 -7.56
N SER A 167 9.98 2.33 -7.49
CA SER A 167 10.00 1.44 -8.66
C SER A 167 8.98 1.87 -9.71
N LYS A 168 7.77 2.28 -9.29
CA LYS A 168 6.76 2.85 -10.18
C LYS A 168 7.26 4.12 -10.87
N PHE A 169 7.80 5.08 -10.11
CA PHE A 169 8.37 6.30 -10.65
C PHE A 169 9.50 6.04 -11.66
N LEU A 170 10.41 5.10 -11.37
CA LEU A 170 11.48 4.73 -12.30
C LEU A 170 10.92 4.10 -13.58
N ALA A 171 9.90 3.25 -13.48
CA ALA A 171 9.27 2.65 -14.64
C ALA A 171 8.53 3.69 -15.50
N GLU A 172 7.93 4.72 -14.90
CA GLU A 172 7.36 5.88 -15.62
C GLU A 172 8.44 6.61 -16.42
N LEU A 173 9.60 6.90 -15.80
CA LEU A 173 10.73 7.55 -16.49
C LEU A 173 11.27 6.71 -17.66
N ILE A 174 11.38 5.39 -17.47
CA ILE A 174 11.82 4.46 -18.53
C ILE A 174 10.82 4.49 -19.69
N LYS A 175 9.52 4.56 -19.41
CA LYS A 175 8.49 4.64 -20.45
C LYS A 175 8.56 5.94 -21.23
N ILE A 176 8.71 7.08 -20.54
CA ILE A 176 8.92 8.41 -21.15
C ILE A 176 10.12 8.40 -22.11
N GLU A 177 11.22 7.74 -21.74
CA GLU A 177 12.40 7.70 -22.60
C GLU A 177 12.24 6.77 -23.81
N ASN A 178 11.47 5.69 -23.70
CA ASN A 178 11.39 4.65 -24.73
C ASN A 178 10.16 4.76 -25.65
N GLU A 179 9.13 5.49 -25.26
CA GLU A 179 7.89 5.63 -26.03
C GLU A 179 7.66 7.08 -26.48
N GLU A 180 7.97 7.37 -27.75
CA GLU A 180 7.89 8.73 -28.29
C GLU A 180 6.48 9.35 -28.15
N SER A 181 5.42 8.57 -28.40
CA SER A 181 4.04 9.06 -28.24
C SER A 181 3.74 9.48 -26.79
N PHE A 182 4.34 8.79 -25.83
CA PHE A 182 4.16 9.05 -24.42
C PHE A 182 4.90 10.32 -23.99
N LYS A 183 6.11 10.49 -24.51
CA LYS A 183 6.92 11.71 -24.35
C LYS A 183 6.24 12.93 -24.95
N GLU A 184 5.74 12.83 -26.18
CA GLU A 184 5.02 13.92 -26.86
C GLU A 184 3.77 14.34 -26.08
N GLU A 185 3.03 13.39 -25.50
CA GLU A 185 1.86 13.68 -24.67
C GLU A 185 2.24 14.38 -23.37
N LEU A 186 3.31 13.94 -22.70
CA LEU A 186 3.83 14.62 -21.51
C LEU A 186 4.29 16.04 -21.85
N GLU A 187 5.04 16.23 -22.93
CA GLU A 187 5.49 17.56 -23.38
C GLU A 187 4.29 18.45 -23.71
N ARG A 188 3.24 17.93 -24.35
CA ARG A 188 2.00 18.66 -24.63
C ARG A 188 1.34 19.17 -23.34
N ILE A 189 1.29 18.35 -22.29
CA ILE A 189 0.71 18.73 -20.99
C ILE A 189 1.66 19.70 -20.26
N ALA A 190 2.96 19.40 -20.25
CA ALA A 190 3.99 20.18 -19.57
C ALA A 190 4.08 21.62 -20.11
N ASN A 191 3.95 21.80 -21.43
CA ASN A 191 3.97 23.10 -22.09
C ASN A 191 2.75 23.99 -21.76
N LYS A 192 1.74 23.45 -21.07
CA LYS A 192 0.58 24.22 -20.60
C LYS A 192 0.82 24.86 -19.22
N PHE A 193 1.82 24.41 -18.47
CA PHE A 193 2.24 25.10 -17.25
C PHE A 193 3.02 26.37 -17.67
N GLU A 194 2.64 27.54 -17.15
CA GLU A 194 3.47 28.73 -17.34
C GLU A 194 4.67 28.66 -16.38
N VAL A 195 5.87 28.94 -16.91
CA VAL A 195 7.16 29.07 -16.19
C VAL A 195 7.72 30.49 -16.43
#